data_AF-A0A2B7YBR6-F1
#
_entry.id   AF-A0A2B7YBR6-F1
#
_cell.length_a   1.000
_cell.length_b   1.000
_cell.length_c   1.000
_cell.angle_alpha   90.00
_cell.angle_beta   90.00
_cell.angle_gamma   90.00
#
_symmetry.space_group_name_H-M   'P 1'
#
loop_
_entity.id
_entity.type
_entity.pdbx_description
1 polymer ?
#
loop_
_entity_poly.entity_id
_entity_poly.type
_entity_poly.pdbx_seq_one_letter_code
_entity_poly.pdbx_strand_id
1 'polypeptide(L)'
;MTVWESLKPWLDKRSRRIELYAQDIPYWDSDKEVLHKNGITFLDETEALLKVDSETVVISVYSEELPVHEIISEIARPGLLIWDRVADPIYRNPWATPRVKAMIEEYYIKVKEGLRISDSEAFQDIAIYVRKDILFPPYFYQRLVTWFTPSRGGLKRPQ
;
A
#
# COMPACT_ATOMS: atom_id res chain seq x y z
N MET A 1 3.47 0.22 -17.80
CA MET A 1 4.11 0.94 -16.69
C MET A 1 3.77 0.18 -15.41
N THR A 2 4.75 -0.22 -14.61
CA THR A 2 4.50 -0.98 -13.36
C THR A 2 4.27 -0.03 -12.18
N VAL A 3 3.59 -0.51 -11.13
CA VAL A 3 3.40 0.25 -9.88
C VAL A 3 4.75 0.76 -9.34
N TRP A 4 5.80 -0.06 -9.47
CA TRP A 4 7.15 0.29 -9.09
C TRP A 4 7.70 1.53 -9.81
N GLU A 5 7.51 1.65 -11.13
CA GLU A 5 7.97 2.80 -11.91
C GLU A 5 7.30 4.11 -11.46
N SER A 6 6.04 4.03 -10.99
CA SER A 6 5.30 5.16 -10.45
C SER A 6 5.75 5.58 -9.05
N LEU A 7 6.25 4.61 -8.26
CA LEU A 7 6.72 4.84 -6.88
C LEU A 7 8.17 5.32 -6.81
N LYS A 8 9.00 4.97 -7.80
CA LYS A 8 10.44 5.29 -7.82
C LYS A 8 10.79 6.77 -7.50
N PRO A 9 10.10 7.79 -8.06
CA PRO A 9 10.41 9.20 -7.76
C PRO A 9 10.21 9.59 -6.29
N TRP A 10 9.39 8.84 -5.55
CA TRP A 10 9.08 9.05 -4.14
C TRP A 10 10.11 8.38 -3.22
N LEU A 11 10.77 7.32 -3.69
CA LEU A 11 11.71 6.50 -2.91
C LEU A 11 13.18 6.91 -3.08
N ASP A 12 13.54 7.54 -4.21
CA ASP A 12 14.93 7.83 -4.58
C ASP A 12 15.53 9.10 -3.90
N LYS A 13 14.72 9.88 -3.16
CA LYS A 13 15.16 11.14 -2.53
C LYS A 13 15.55 10.98 -1.05
N ARG A 14 16.82 10.59 -0.83
CA ARG A 14 17.75 10.96 0.29
C ARG A 14 17.99 9.98 1.48
N SER A 15 19.26 9.60 1.59
CA SER A 15 20.17 9.31 2.74
C SER A 15 19.78 8.41 3.94
N ARG A 16 18.58 7.84 4.04
CA ARG A 16 18.34 6.66 4.90
C ARG A 16 17.92 5.50 4.01
N ARG A 17 18.53 4.33 4.21
CA ARG A 17 18.10 3.10 3.52
C ARG A 17 16.68 2.80 4.00
N ILE A 18 15.70 3.07 3.15
CA ILE A 18 14.32 2.65 3.40
C ILE A 18 14.30 1.13 3.21
N GLU A 19 13.82 0.41 4.22
CA GLU A 19 13.57 -1.02 4.09
C GLU A 19 12.28 -1.23 3.30
N LEU A 20 12.35 -2.05 2.23
CA LEU A 20 11.24 -2.28 1.33
C LEU A 20 10.78 -3.74 1.47
N TYR A 21 9.51 -3.92 1.83
CA TYR A 21 8.91 -5.23 2.06
C TYR A 21 7.67 -5.43 1.21
N ALA A 22 7.50 -6.63 0.67
CA ALA A 22 6.27 -7.09 0.05
C ALA A 22 5.83 -8.41 0.70
N GLN A 23 4.53 -8.60 0.91
CA GLN A 23 4.04 -9.92 1.29
C GLN A 23 4.26 -10.94 0.18
N ASP A 24 4.65 -12.17 0.51
CA ASP A 24 4.76 -13.28 -0.43
C ASP A 24 3.39 -13.88 -0.79
N ILE A 25 2.54 -13.04 -1.38
CA ILE A 25 1.33 -13.45 -2.10
C ILE A 25 1.72 -14.19 -3.40
N PRO A 26 0.78 -14.84 -4.12
CA PRO A 26 1.07 -15.48 -5.42
C PRO A 26 1.35 -14.47 -6.55
N TYR A 27 2.44 -13.70 -6.42
CA TYR A 27 3.08 -13.01 -7.53
C TYR A 27 3.59 -14.03 -8.55
N TRP A 28 3.56 -13.64 -9.82
CA TRP A 28 4.27 -14.41 -10.85
C TRP A 28 5.78 -14.35 -10.57
N ASP A 29 6.52 -15.42 -10.88
CA ASP A 29 7.97 -15.46 -10.69
C ASP A 29 8.69 -14.27 -11.36
N SER A 30 8.18 -13.81 -12.51
CA SER A 30 8.67 -12.61 -13.19
C SER A 30 8.47 -11.33 -12.38
N ASP A 31 7.35 -11.20 -11.67
CA ASP A 31 7.10 -10.05 -10.80
C ASP A 31 8.01 -10.13 -9.57
N LYS A 32 8.18 -11.33 -9.00
CA LYS A 32 9.11 -11.57 -7.90
C LYS A 32 10.54 -11.18 -8.26
N GLU A 33 10.99 -11.57 -9.46
CA GLU A 33 12.34 -11.24 -9.95
C GLU A 33 12.52 -9.73 -10.11
N VAL A 34 11.53 -9.02 -10.67
CA VAL A 34 11.58 -7.56 -10.83
C VAL A 34 11.61 -6.86 -9.47
N LEU A 35 10.75 -7.25 -8.53
CA LEU A 35 10.68 -6.65 -7.20
C LEU A 35 11.99 -6.90 -6.42
N HIS A 36 12.53 -8.12 -6.47
CA HIS A 36 13.79 -8.48 -5.83
C HIS A 36 14.98 -7.68 -6.40
N LYS A 37 15.07 -7.52 -7.73
CA LYS A 37 16.10 -6.68 -8.39
C LYS A 37 16.06 -5.22 -7.95
N ASN A 38 14.91 -4.78 -7.43
CA ASN A 38 14.70 -3.43 -6.94
C ASN A 38 14.81 -3.30 -5.40
N GLY A 39 15.35 -4.32 -4.73
CA GLY A 39 15.66 -4.28 -3.30
C GLY A 39 14.46 -4.55 -2.38
N ILE A 40 13.36 -5.08 -2.93
CA ILE A 40 12.20 -5.48 -2.13
C ILE A 40 12.45 -6.88 -1.57
N THR A 41 12.28 -7.01 -0.26
CA THR A 41 12.33 -8.28 0.45
C THR A 41 10.93 -8.85 0.58
N PHE A 42 10.74 -10.10 0.16
CA PHE A 42 9.51 -10.83 0.37
C PHE A 42 9.46 -11.37 1.80
N LEU A 43 8.35 -11.12 2.48
CA LEU A 43 8.07 -11.62 3.82
C LEU A 43 6.82 -12.47 3.77
N ASP A 44 6.73 -13.47 4.66
CA ASP A 44 5.45 -14.15 4.85
C ASP A 44 4.39 -13.17 5.40
N GLU A 45 3.13 -13.61 5.39
CA GLU A 45 2.00 -12.76 5.76
C GLU A 45 2.14 -12.17 7.17
N THR A 46 2.61 -12.98 8.12
CA THR A 46 2.72 -12.62 9.53
C THR A 46 3.92 -11.72 9.76
N GLU A 47 5.06 -12.03 9.14
CA GLU A 47 6.28 -11.22 9.19
C GLU A 47 6.06 -9.82 8.64
N ALA A 48 5.31 -9.67 7.55
CA ALA A 48 5.00 -8.36 6.98
C ALA A 48 4.19 -7.49 7.94
N LEU A 49 3.23 -8.08 8.67
CA LEU A 49 2.46 -7.35 9.70
C LEU A 49 3.35 -6.89 10.86
N LEU A 50 4.34 -7.69 11.26
CA LEU A 50 5.31 -7.32 12.31
C LEU A 50 6.23 -6.15 11.91
N LYS A 51 6.34 -5.84 10.61
CA LYS A 51 7.10 -4.67 10.12
C LYS A 51 6.29 -3.38 10.09
N VAL A 52 5.00 -3.43 10.40
CA VAL A 52 4.14 -2.24 10.42
C VAL A 52 4.20 -1.58 11.78
N ASP A 53 4.60 -0.31 11.82
CA ASP A 53 4.42 0.56 12.98
C ASP A 53 4.13 1.99 12.55
N SER A 54 4.21 2.92 13.50
CA SER A 54 3.94 4.33 13.28
C SER A 54 4.87 5.05 12.29
N GLU A 55 6.05 4.50 12.00
CA GLU A 55 7.05 5.03 11.05
C GLU A 55 7.07 4.27 9.71
N THR A 56 6.05 3.44 9.47
CA THR A 56 5.90 2.69 8.23
C THR A 56 5.01 3.45 7.23
N VAL A 57 5.36 3.35 5.95
CA VAL A 57 4.43 3.57 4.83
C VAL A 57 3.80 2.25 4.46
N VAL A 58 2.47 2.21 4.44
CA VAL A 58 1.71 1.03 4.01
C VAL A 58 1.07 1.30 2.66
N ILE A 59 1.33 0.41 1.71
CA ILE A 59 0.58 0.35 0.45
C ILE A 59 -0.29 -0.91 0.49
N SER A 60 -1.60 -0.77 0.41
CA SER A 60 -2.52 -1.91 0.39
C SER A 60 -3.67 -1.59 -0.54
N VAL A 61 -3.55 -2.10 -1.77
CA VAL A 61 -4.52 -1.88 -2.85
C VAL A 61 -4.97 -3.21 -3.39
N TYR A 62 -6.27 -3.31 -3.69
CA TYR A 62 -6.93 -4.51 -4.18
C TYR A 62 -6.82 -5.70 -3.20
N SER A 63 -7.01 -5.48 -1.90
CA SER A 63 -6.91 -6.53 -0.89
C SER A 63 -8.26 -7.20 -0.63
N GLU A 64 -8.64 -8.18 -1.46
CA GLU A 64 -9.90 -8.94 -1.28
C GLU A 64 -9.75 -10.12 -0.30
N GLU A 65 -8.56 -10.71 -0.20
CA GLU A 65 -8.37 -11.98 0.50
C GLU A 65 -8.22 -11.83 2.03
N LEU A 66 -7.83 -10.64 2.51
CA LEU A 66 -7.54 -10.39 3.93
C LEU A 66 -8.02 -8.99 4.36
N PRO A 67 -8.49 -8.82 5.61
CA PRO A 67 -8.92 -7.53 6.16
C PRO A 67 -7.72 -6.64 6.53
N VAL A 68 -6.79 -6.44 5.60
CA VAL A 68 -5.52 -5.74 5.85
C VAL A 68 -5.75 -4.35 6.44
N HIS A 69 -6.76 -3.62 5.97
CA HIS A 69 -7.08 -2.29 6.48
C HIS A 69 -7.57 -2.32 7.93
N GLU A 70 -8.35 -3.34 8.31
CA GLU A 70 -8.78 -3.51 9.70
C GLU A 70 -7.60 -3.90 10.58
N ILE A 71 -6.79 -4.88 10.18
CA ILE A 71 -5.62 -5.32 10.95
C ILE A 71 -4.66 -4.14 11.18
N ILE A 72 -4.33 -3.39 10.13
CA ILE A 72 -3.42 -2.24 10.20
C ILE A 72 -3.99 -1.12 11.08
N SER A 73 -5.33 -0.94 11.07
CA SER A 73 -6.00 0.02 11.94
C SER A 73 -5.85 -0.31 13.43
N GLU A 74 -5.69 -1.60 13.77
CA GLU A 74 -5.52 -2.08 15.13
C GLU A 74 -4.08 -2.05 15.62
N ILE A 75 -3.12 -2.41 14.77
CA ILE A 75 -1.77 -2.71 15.24
C ILE A 75 -0.86 -1.48 15.37
N ALA A 76 -0.97 -0.49 14.48
CA ALA A 76 0.15 0.43 14.26
C ALA A 76 -0.21 1.87 13.94
N ARG A 77 -1.37 2.11 13.28
CA ARG A 77 -1.73 3.41 12.69
C ARG A 77 -0.54 4.04 11.95
N PRO A 78 -0.12 3.47 10.82
CA PRO A 78 1.06 3.90 10.07
C PRO A 78 1.06 5.40 9.74
N GLY A 79 2.21 6.01 9.54
CA GLY A 79 2.20 7.45 9.26
C GLY A 79 1.70 7.81 7.85
N LEU A 80 1.81 6.88 6.89
CA LEU A 80 1.26 7.05 5.55
C LEU A 80 0.56 5.78 5.07
N LEU A 81 -0.64 5.95 4.52
CA LEU A 81 -1.44 4.90 3.92
C LEU A 81 -1.69 5.22 2.43
N ILE A 82 -1.42 4.27 1.56
CA ILE A 82 -1.82 4.29 0.14
C ILE A 82 -2.78 3.12 -0.06
N TRP A 83 -4.08 3.41 0.02
CA TRP A 83 -5.15 2.41 0.01
C TRP A 83 -6.17 2.69 -1.09
N ASP A 84 -6.98 1.68 -1.43
CA ASP A 84 -8.23 1.91 -2.15
C ASP A 84 -9.08 2.93 -1.39
N ARG A 85 -9.75 3.85 -2.11
CA ARG A 85 -10.52 4.94 -1.49
C ARG A 85 -11.61 4.36 -0.58
N VAL A 86 -11.60 4.76 0.69
CA VAL A 86 -12.48 4.23 1.76
C VAL A 86 -13.91 4.85 1.68
N ALA A 87 -14.28 5.48 0.57
CA ALA A 87 -15.38 6.46 0.53
C ALA A 87 -16.60 6.10 -0.32
N ASP A 88 -16.61 5.00 -1.09
CA ASP A 88 -17.68 4.79 -2.08
C ASP A 88 -18.37 3.42 -1.96
N PRO A 89 -19.71 3.35 -1.79
CA PRO A 89 -20.46 2.09 -1.82
C PRO A 89 -20.37 1.35 -3.17
N ILE A 90 -19.89 2.02 -4.22
CA ILE A 90 -19.81 1.47 -5.58
C ILE A 90 -18.51 0.68 -5.82
N TYR A 91 -17.44 0.96 -5.07
CA TYR A 91 -16.15 0.27 -5.22
C TYR A 91 -15.84 -0.62 -4.00
N ARG A 92 -15.60 -1.91 -4.29
CA ARG A 92 -15.47 -3.03 -3.35
C ARG A 92 -14.24 -2.92 -2.46
N ASN A 93 -14.28 -2.07 -1.44
CA ASN A 93 -13.46 -2.32 -0.25
C ASN A 93 -14.35 -2.86 0.87
N PRO A 94 -14.55 -4.20 0.94
CA PRO A 94 -15.38 -4.80 2.00
C PRO A 94 -14.82 -4.51 3.40
N TRP A 95 -13.55 -4.11 3.49
CA TRP A 95 -12.82 -3.83 4.72
C TRP A 95 -12.82 -2.34 5.10
N ALA A 96 -13.52 -1.48 4.34
CA ALA A 96 -13.82 -0.10 4.70
C ALA A 96 -14.92 -0.02 5.78
N THR A 97 -14.73 -0.74 6.88
CA THR A 97 -15.71 -0.83 7.96
C THR A 97 -15.88 0.50 8.68
N PRO A 98 -16.98 0.72 9.43
CA PRO A 98 -17.17 1.96 10.19
C PRO A 98 -15.99 2.31 11.09
N ARG A 99 -15.31 1.29 11.61
CA ARG A 99 -14.12 1.44 12.44
C ARG A 99 -12.93 2.00 11.66
N VAL A 100 -12.64 1.43 10.48
CA VAL A 100 -11.58 1.94 9.60
C VAL A 100 -11.88 3.37 9.15
N LYS A 101 -13.15 3.66 8.81
CA LYS A 101 -13.59 5.02 8.46
C LYS A 101 -13.36 6.01 9.59
N ALA A 102 -13.80 5.67 10.80
CA ALA A 102 -13.61 6.51 11.98
C ALA A 102 -12.10 6.75 12.26
N MET A 103 -11.28 5.71 12.14
CA MET A 103 -9.82 5.83 12.30
C MET A 103 -9.21 6.78 11.26
N ILE A 104 -9.59 6.67 9.99
CA ILE A 104 -9.11 7.58 8.94
C ILE A 104 -9.56 9.03 9.22
N GLU A 105 -10.84 9.25 9.54
CA GLU A 105 -11.40 10.57 9.83
C GLU A 105 -10.73 11.22 11.05
N GLU A 106 -10.48 10.43 12.09
CA GLU A 106 -9.90 10.92 13.34
C GLU A 106 -8.41 11.20 13.23
N TYR A 107 -7.62 10.32 12.60
CA TYR A 107 -6.16 10.36 12.67
C TYR A 107 -5.46 10.82 11.39
N TYR A 108 -6.15 10.87 10.23
CA TYR A 108 -5.48 11.12 8.96
C TYR A 108 -6.05 12.30 8.18
N ILE A 109 -5.21 12.86 7.32
CA ILE A 109 -5.56 13.84 6.30
C ILE A 109 -5.47 13.12 4.97
N LYS A 110 -6.56 13.13 4.21
CA LYS A 110 -6.57 12.68 2.82
C LYS A 110 -5.90 13.76 1.96
N VAL A 111 -4.69 13.49 1.46
CA VAL A 111 -3.89 14.46 0.69
C VAL A 111 -4.07 14.31 -0.81
N LYS A 112 -4.50 13.13 -1.29
CA LYS A 112 -4.79 12.88 -2.70
C LYS A 112 -5.79 11.75 -2.85
N GLU A 113 -6.63 11.81 -3.88
CA GLU A 113 -7.58 10.76 -4.25
C GLU A 113 -7.70 10.62 -5.77
N GLY A 114 -8.38 9.57 -6.22
CA GLY A 114 -8.57 9.30 -7.65
C GLY A 114 -7.26 8.94 -8.37
N LEU A 115 -6.26 8.44 -7.64
CA LEU A 115 -5.02 7.99 -8.26
C LEU A 115 -5.28 6.76 -9.11
N ARG A 116 -4.76 6.80 -10.33
CA ARG A 116 -4.74 5.67 -11.28
C ARG A 116 -3.28 5.32 -11.51
N ILE A 117 -2.85 4.18 -10.98
CA ILE A 117 -1.45 3.73 -11.09
C ILE A 117 -1.25 2.87 -12.35
N SER A 118 -2.34 2.39 -12.95
CA SER A 118 -2.34 1.75 -14.25
C SER A 118 -3.69 1.88 -14.94
N ASP A 119 -3.77 1.48 -16.20
CA ASP A 119 -5.03 1.37 -16.93
C ASP A 119 -5.90 0.20 -16.43
N SER A 120 -5.35 -0.69 -15.59
CA SER A 120 -6.10 -1.77 -14.97
C SER A 120 -7.17 -1.23 -14.02
N GLU A 121 -8.37 -1.78 -14.11
CA GLU A 121 -9.48 -1.55 -13.16
C GLU A 121 -9.08 -1.87 -11.70
N ALA A 122 -8.14 -2.80 -11.50
CA ALA A 122 -7.66 -3.19 -10.18
C ALA A 122 -6.85 -2.09 -9.45
N PHE A 123 -6.41 -1.05 -10.14
CA PHE A 123 -5.60 0.04 -9.57
C PHE A 123 -6.24 1.41 -9.80
N GLN A 124 -7.57 1.44 -9.87
CA GLN A 124 -8.34 2.67 -9.96
C GLN A 124 -8.83 3.08 -8.57
N ASP A 125 -8.94 4.39 -8.36
CA ASP A 125 -9.50 5.00 -7.13
C ASP A 125 -8.66 4.79 -5.86
N ILE A 126 -7.34 4.98 -5.98
CA ILE A 126 -6.42 4.95 -4.85
C ILE A 126 -6.37 6.33 -4.17
N ALA A 127 -6.28 6.34 -2.85
CA ALA A 127 -6.13 7.54 -2.02
C ALA A 127 -4.88 7.48 -1.15
N ILE A 128 -4.29 8.65 -0.90
CA ILE A 128 -3.16 8.82 0.01
C ILE A 128 -3.65 9.51 1.27
N TYR A 129 -3.40 8.87 2.41
CA TYR A 129 -3.71 9.39 3.74
C TYR A 129 -2.41 9.59 4.51
N VAL A 130 -2.26 10.75 5.15
CA VAL A 130 -1.11 11.10 5.99
C VAL A 130 -1.59 11.34 7.40
N ARG A 131 -0.96 10.72 8.40
CA ARG A 131 -1.35 10.86 9.80
C ARG A 131 -1.15 12.30 10.28
N LYS A 132 -2.13 12.85 11.00
CA LYS A 132 -2.22 14.29 11.36
C LYS A 132 -1.07 14.80 12.23
N ASP A 133 -0.49 13.93 13.05
CA ASP A 133 0.62 14.22 13.96
C ASP A 133 1.98 14.32 13.24
N ILE A 134 2.05 13.88 11.98
CA ILE A 134 3.25 14.01 11.16
C ILE A 134 3.26 15.39 10.53
N LEU A 135 3.93 16.32 11.20
CA LEU A 135 4.30 17.62 10.65
C LEU A 135 5.10 17.37 9.36
N PHE A 136 4.55 17.80 8.22
CA PHE A 136 5.25 17.76 6.93
C PHE A 136 6.72 18.22 7.12
N PRO A 137 7.70 17.40 6.74
CA PRO A 137 7.68 16.68 5.47
C PRO A 137 7.80 15.14 5.60
N PRO A 138 7.54 14.38 4.52
CA PRO A 138 7.49 12.91 4.47
C PRO A 138 8.84 12.18 4.71
N TYR A 139 9.81 12.81 5.38
CA TYR A 139 11.19 12.32 5.52
C TYR A 139 11.45 11.41 6.74
N PHE A 140 10.40 10.99 7.44
CA PHE A 140 10.53 10.19 8.67
C PHE A 140 10.38 8.68 8.47
N TYR A 141 9.90 8.24 7.31
CA TYR A 141 9.59 6.82 7.13
C TYR A 141 10.85 5.98 6.92
N GLN A 142 10.99 4.94 7.73
CA GLN A 142 12.11 3.99 7.65
C GLN A 142 11.75 2.73 6.86
N ARG A 143 10.45 2.45 6.73
CA ARG A 143 9.91 1.22 6.16
C ARG A 143 8.79 1.48 5.17
N LEU A 144 8.77 0.71 4.09
CA LEU A 144 7.65 0.57 3.18
C LEU A 144 7.20 -0.89 3.20
N VAL A 145 5.94 -1.13 3.52
CA VAL A 145 5.35 -2.48 3.44
C VAL A 145 4.19 -2.44 2.45
N THR A 146 4.19 -3.38 1.51
CA THR A 146 3.20 -3.43 0.44
C THR A 146 2.41 -4.73 0.40
N TRP A 147 1.11 -4.57 0.15
CA TRP A 147 0.12 -5.58 -0.14
C TRP A 147 -0.47 -5.29 -1.52
N PHE A 148 -0.28 -6.22 -2.43
CA PHE A 148 -1.02 -6.25 -3.67
C PHE A 148 -1.85 -7.54 -3.67
N THR A 149 -2.84 -7.65 -4.53
CA THR A 149 -3.35 -8.96 -4.92
C THR A 149 -3.43 -8.93 -6.44
N PRO A 150 -2.68 -9.77 -7.17
CA PRO A 150 -2.83 -9.80 -8.62
C PRO A 150 -4.28 -10.18 -8.94
N SER A 151 -4.96 -9.38 -9.78
CA SER A 151 -6.33 -9.73 -10.17
C SER A 151 -6.31 -11.09 -10.86
N ARG A 152 -7.24 -11.99 -10.48
CA ARG A 152 -7.40 -13.32 -11.09
C ARG A 152 -7.82 -13.28 -12.57
N GLY A 153 -7.96 -12.12 -13.17
CA GLY A 153 -8.20 -11.95 -14.60
C GLY A 153 -7.89 -10.53 -15.05
N GLY A 154 -6.82 -10.32 -15.82
CA GLY A 154 -6.59 -9.01 -16.43
C GLY A 154 -5.27 -8.86 -17.17
N LEU A 155 -4.17 -9.41 -16.65
CA LEU A 155 -2.87 -9.29 -17.33
C LEU A 155 -2.60 -10.52 -18.19
N LYS A 156 -3.22 -10.56 -19.38
CA LYS A 156 -2.62 -11.32 -20.48
C LYS A 156 -1.27 -10.67 -20.79
N ARG A 157 -0.18 -11.39 -20.59
CA ARG A 157 1.15 -10.97 -21.06
C ARG A 157 1.07 -10.71 -22.58
N PRO A 158 1.67 -9.63 -23.12
CA PRO A 158 2.01 -9.63 -24.53
C PRO A 158 3.01 -10.77 -24.78
N GLN A 159 2.78 -11.52 -25.85
CA GLN A 159 3.75 -12.48 -26.38
C GLN A 159 4.98 -11.76 -26.91
#